data_AF-A0A2N3CA71-F1
#
_entry.id   AF-A0A2N3CA71-F1
#
_cell.length_a   1.000
_cell.length_b   1.000
_cell.length_c   1.000
_cell.angle_alpha   90.00
_cell.angle_beta   90.00
_cell.angle_gamma   90.00
#
_symmetry.space_group_name_H-M   'P 1'
#
loop_
_entity.id
_entity.type
_entity.pdbx_description
1 polymer ?
#
loop_
_entity_poly.entity_id
_entity_poly.type
_entity_poly.pdbx_seq_one_letter_code
_entity_poly.pdbx_strand_id
1 'polypeptide(L)'
;MLRSAIAAVAIACVGLPASAEFNPERLATCMKSNTTPELKANVKQVIIHALQEQKPEANSALLNFSFNALAIATSQCGMSFADVQNPKFETAVEAYAQLLGEEILADALRMMDIPVY
;
A
#
# COMPACT_ATOMS: atom_id res chain seq x y z
N MET A 1 35.06 -55.78 -4.84
CA MET A 1 33.69 -56.16 -4.46
C MET A 1 32.91 -54.88 -4.17
N LEU A 2 32.02 -54.48 -5.09
CA LEU A 2 31.16 -53.30 -5.01
C LEU A 2 30.10 -53.48 -3.91
N ARG A 3 29.95 -52.52 -2.99
CA ARG A 3 28.77 -52.41 -2.12
C ARG A 3 28.30 -50.95 -2.03
N SER A 4 27.37 -50.66 -2.94
CA SER A 4 26.31 -49.66 -2.99
C SER A 4 26.25 -48.57 -1.91
N ALA A 5 26.45 -47.33 -2.33
CA ALA A 5 25.93 -46.15 -1.66
C ALA A 5 24.43 -46.00 -2.00
N ILE A 6 23.57 -45.99 -0.99
CA ILE A 6 22.14 -45.71 -1.15
C ILE A 6 21.98 -44.19 -1.13
N ALA A 7 21.86 -43.58 -2.30
CA ALA A 7 21.44 -42.19 -2.43
C ALA A 7 19.96 -42.09 -2.06
N ALA A 8 19.66 -41.55 -0.88
CA ALA A 8 18.31 -41.17 -0.51
C ALA A 8 17.89 -39.98 -1.37
N VAL A 9 17.07 -40.24 -2.38
CA VAL A 9 16.37 -39.20 -3.15
C VAL A 9 15.32 -38.62 -2.21
N ALA A 10 15.65 -37.49 -1.58
CA ALA A 10 14.68 -36.65 -0.90
C ALA A 10 13.77 -36.08 -1.99
N ILE A 11 12.56 -36.64 -2.10
CA ILE A 11 11.48 -36.07 -2.91
C ILE A 11 11.11 -34.75 -2.25
N ALA A 12 11.70 -33.66 -2.75
CA ALA A 12 11.27 -32.32 -2.38
C ALA A 12 9.84 -32.16 -2.90
N CYS A 13 8.87 -32.27 -1.98
CA CYS A 13 7.51 -31.82 -2.23
C CYS A 13 7.60 -30.34 -2.60
N VAL A 14 7.55 -30.05 -3.90
CA VAL A 14 7.27 -28.71 -4.43
C VAL A 14 5.82 -28.41 -4.07
N GLY A 15 5.61 -27.93 -2.84
CA GLY A 15 4.36 -27.27 -2.49
C GLY A 15 4.16 -26.15 -3.49
N LEU A 16 3.09 -26.23 -4.27
CA LEU A 16 2.57 -25.08 -5.02
C LEU A 16 2.50 -23.91 -4.03
N PRO A 17 2.96 -22.70 -4.39
CA PRO A 17 2.83 -21.58 -3.50
C PRO A 17 1.34 -21.44 -3.22
N ALA A 18 0.95 -21.61 -1.95
CA ALA A 18 -0.37 -21.22 -1.50
C ALA A 18 -0.58 -19.81 -2.04
N SER A 19 -1.58 -19.63 -2.90
CA SER A 19 -2.00 -18.33 -3.41
C SER A 19 -1.99 -17.36 -2.24
N ALA A 20 -0.98 -16.48 -2.21
CA ALA A 20 -0.72 -15.64 -1.06
C ALA A 20 -2.01 -14.89 -0.75
N GLU A 21 -2.61 -15.18 0.40
CA GLU A 21 -3.87 -14.59 0.78
C GLU A 21 -3.73 -13.06 0.73
N PHE A 22 -4.69 -12.39 0.09
CA PHE A 22 -4.71 -10.94 0.01
C PHE A 22 -4.70 -10.36 1.43
N ASN A 23 -3.60 -9.68 1.77
CA ASN A 23 -3.39 -9.01 3.05
C ASN A 23 -3.43 -7.48 2.84
N PRO A 24 -4.48 -6.79 3.31
CA PRO A 24 -4.64 -5.34 3.16
C PRO A 24 -3.51 -4.52 3.78
N GLU A 25 -3.05 -4.91 4.98
CA GLU A 25 -2.03 -4.18 5.75
C GLU A 25 -0.67 -4.24 5.06
N ARG A 26 -0.31 -5.42 4.54
CA ARG A 26 0.92 -5.63 3.79
C ARG A 26 0.91 -4.78 2.51
N LEU A 27 -0.22 -4.75 1.81
CA LEU A 27 -0.38 -3.94 0.61
C LEU A 27 -0.29 -2.44 0.94
N ALA A 28 -1.01 -1.97 1.96
CA ALA A 28 -0.98 -0.57 2.40
C ALA A 28 0.45 -0.12 2.76
N THR A 29 1.18 -0.98 3.48
CA THR A 29 2.59 -0.74 3.83
C THR A 29 3.47 -0.65 2.59
N CYS A 30 3.30 -1.55 1.62
CA CYS A 30 4.02 -1.50 0.35
C CYS A 30 3.70 -0.21 -0.43
N MET A 31 2.43 0.19 -0.46
CA MET A 31 2.01 1.40 -1.16
C MET A 31 2.64 2.63 -0.52
N LYS A 32 2.66 2.71 0.82
CA LYS A 32 3.36 3.75 1.57
C LYS A 32 4.85 3.81 1.21
N SER A 33 5.56 2.68 1.20
CA SER A 33 7.00 2.66 0.89
C SER A 33 7.32 3.10 -0.54
N ASN A 34 6.36 3.01 -1.45
CA ASN A 34 6.50 3.43 -2.86
C ASN A 34 5.85 4.80 -3.15
N THR A 35 5.40 5.52 -2.11
CA THR A 35 4.79 6.84 -2.27
C THR A 35 5.87 7.89 -2.56
N THR A 36 5.69 8.64 -3.65
CA THR A 36 6.59 9.76 -3.98
C THR A 36 6.18 11.05 -3.25
N PRO A 37 7.07 12.06 -3.15
CA PRO A 37 6.72 13.36 -2.58
C PRO A 37 5.54 14.05 -3.29
N GLU A 38 5.43 13.91 -4.61
CA GLU A 38 4.33 14.46 -5.41
C GLU A 38 2.98 13.79 -5.05
N LEU A 39 2.99 12.46 -4.91
CA LEU A 39 1.83 11.70 -4.46
C LEU A 39 1.37 12.10 -3.06
N LYS A 40 2.33 12.25 -2.14
CA LYS A 40 2.06 12.74 -0.79
C LYS A 40 1.48 14.16 -0.80
N ALA A 41 1.92 15.02 -1.72
CA ALA A 41 1.35 16.35 -1.89
C ALA A 41 -0.12 16.31 -2.34
N ASN A 42 -0.52 15.37 -3.20
CA ASN A 42 -1.92 15.19 -3.59
C ASN A 42 -2.80 14.84 -2.38
N VAL A 43 -2.35 13.95 -1.49
CA VAL A 43 -3.07 13.64 -0.24
C VAL A 43 -3.19 14.85 0.67
N LYS A 44 -2.15 15.69 0.76
CA LYS A 44 -2.23 16.96 1.49
C LYS A 44 -3.32 17.86 0.92
N GLN A 45 -3.45 17.95 -0.41
CA GLN A 45 -4.50 18.75 -1.04
C GLN A 45 -5.90 18.22 -0.71
N VAL A 46 -6.10 16.89 -0.70
CA VAL A 46 -7.38 16.29 -0.23
C VAL A 46 -7.73 16.79 1.16
N ILE A 47 -6.78 16.71 2.09
CA ILE A 47 -6.99 17.12 3.50
C ILE A 47 -7.25 18.63 3.59
N ILE A 48 -6.46 19.46 2.90
CA ILE A 48 -6.62 20.92 2.92
C ILE A 48 -7.99 21.34 2.39
N HIS A 49 -8.38 20.84 1.21
CA HIS A 49 -9.68 21.17 0.62
C HIS A 49 -10.83 20.67 1.50
N ALA A 50 -10.72 19.47 2.07
CA ALA A 50 -11.73 18.93 2.99
C ALA A 50 -11.88 19.78 4.26
N LEU A 51 -10.76 20.20 4.88
CA LEU A 51 -10.75 21.09 6.05
C LEU A 51 -11.31 22.49 5.75
N GLN A 52 -11.20 22.93 4.50
CA GLN A 52 -11.76 24.20 4.02
C GLN A 52 -13.21 24.06 3.51
N GLU A 53 -13.84 22.90 3.69
CA GLU A 53 -15.19 22.57 3.22
C GLU A 53 -15.38 22.70 1.69
N GLN A 54 -14.28 22.65 0.93
CA GLN A 54 -14.23 22.73 -0.53
C GLN A 54 -14.46 21.35 -1.16
N LYS A 55 -15.70 20.86 -1.06
CA LYS A 55 -16.08 19.50 -1.51
C LYS A 55 -15.72 19.19 -2.98
N PRO A 56 -15.97 20.07 -3.97
CA PRO A 56 -15.59 19.77 -5.37
C PRO A 56 -14.09 19.56 -5.56
N GLU A 57 -13.28 20.43 -4.96
CA GLU A 57 -11.82 20.40 -5.01
C GLU A 57 -11.27 19.20 -4.25
N ALA A 58 -11.82 18.91 -3.07
CA ALA A 58 -11.48 17.71 -2.29
C ALA A 58 -11.79 16.43 -3.09
N ASN A 59 -12.93 16.35 -3.77
CA ASN A 59 -13.29 15.22 -4.61
C ASN A 59 -12.35 15.07 -5.81
N SER A 60 -11.95 16.18 -6.44
CA SER A 60 -11.00 16.15 -7.56
C SER A 60 -9.62 15.66 -7.11
N ALA A 61 -9.12 16.17 -5.98
CA ALA A 61 -7.88 15.72 -5.38
C ALA A 61 -7.96 14.24 -4.94
N LEU A 62 -9.11 13.81 -4.42
CA LEU A 62 -9.34 12.43 -4.00
C LEU A 62 -9.32 11.47 -5.19
N LEU A 63 -9.94 11.83 -6.31
CA LEU A 63 -9.87 11.03 -7.54
C LEU A 63 -8.43 10.87 -8.03
N ASN A 64 -7.65 11.96 -8.04
CA ASN A 64 -6.24 11.91 -8.38
C ASN A 64 -5.44 11.01 -7.43
N PHE A 65 -5.71 11.07 -6.12
CA PHE A 65 -5.14 10.14 -5.16
C PHE A 65 -5.52 8.68 -5.44
N SER A 66 -6.79 8.40 -5.71
CA SER A 66 -7.27 7.04 -5.97
C SER A 66 -6.64 6.41 -7.20
N PHE A 67 -6.51 7.15 -8.31
CA PHE A 67 -5.82 6.64 -9.52
C PHE A 67 -4.35 6.32 -9.24
N ASN A 68 -3.71 7.17 -8.48
CA ASN A 68 -2.34 7.00 -8.08
C ASN A 68 -2.14 5.80 -7.13
N ALA A 69 -3.02 5.64 -6.15
CA ALA A 69 -3.04 4.48 -5.25
C ALA A 69 -3.18 3.18 -6.05
N LEU A 70 -4.11 3.15 -7.01
CA LEU A 70 -4.29 2.01 -7.92
C LEU A 70 -3.02 1.74 -8.76
N ALA A 71 -2.38 2.79 -9.27
CA ALA A 71 -1.15 2.66 -10.05
C ALA A 71 -0.01 2.06 -9.23
N ILE A 72 0.19 2.51 -7.99
CA ILE A 72 1.21 1.94 -7.09
C ILE A 72 0.89 0.50 -6.75
N ALA A 73 -0.37 0.21 -6.38
CA ALA A 73 -0.81 -1.12 -6.01
C ALA A 73 -0.51 -2.15 -7.12
N THR A 74 -0.84 -1.80 -8.37
CA THR A 74 -0.71 -2.70 -9.53
C THR A 74 0.70 -2.77 -10.11
N SER A 75 1.44 -1.65 -10.15
CA SER A 75 2.78 -1.60 -10.78
C SER A 75 3.93 -1.93 -9.83
N GLN A 76 3.79 -1.64 -8.53
CA GLN A 76 4.90 -1.70 -7.57
C GLN A 76 4.65 -2.67 -6.41
N CYS A 77 3.38 -3.00 -6.13
CA CYS A 77 3.03 -3.87 -5.00
C CYS A 77 2.46 -5.24 -5.43
N GLY A 78 2.54 -5.57 -6.72
CA GLY A 78 2.22 -6.91 -7.23
C GLY A 78 0.74 -7.26 -7.19
N MET A 79 -0.15 -6.27 -7.09
CA MET A 79 -1.58 -6.48 -7.20
C MET A 79 -1.98 -6.73 -8.65
N SER A 80 -2.80 -7.74 -8.91
CA SER A 80 -3.41 -7.90 -10.23
C SER A 80 -4.66 -7.02 -10.37
N PHE A 81 -5.04 -6.68 -11.60
CA PHE A 81 -6.32 -5.98 -11.84
C PHE A 81 -7.55 -6.77 -11.37
N ALA A 82 -7.45 -8.11 -11.25
CA ALA A 82 -8.53 -8.93 -10.71
C ALA A 82 -8.73 -8.69 -9.20
N ASP A 83 -7.65 -8.37 -8.47
CA ASP A 83 -7.69 -8.09 -7.03
C ASP A 83 -8.28 -6.72 -6.70
N VAL A 84 -8.33 -5.80 -7.67
CA VAL A 84 -8.92 -4.45 -7.50
C VAL A 84 -10.42 -4.53 -7.18
N GLN A 85 -11.10 -5.56 -7.67
CA GLN A 85 -12.52 -5.79 -7.39
C GLN A 85 -12.74 -6.49 -6.03
N ASN A 86 -11.67 -6.89 -5.34
CA ASN A 86 -11.76 -7.49 -4.03
C ASN A 86 -12.16 -6.42 -3.00
N PRO A 87 -13.19 -6.61 -2.17
CA PRO A 87 -13.55 -5.66 -1.11
C PRO A 87 -12.39 -5.35 -0.16
N LYS A 88 -11.46 -6.31 0.03
CA LYS A 88 -10.26 -6.11 0.83
C LYS A 88 -9.32 -5.03 0.24
N PHE A 89 -9.42 -4.70 -1.04
CA PHE A 89 -8.66 -3.61 -1.67
C PHE A 89 -9.06 -2.25 -1.11
N GLU A 90 -10.35 -2.00 -0.91
CA GLU A 90 -10.85 -0.77 -0.30
C GLU A 90 -10.24 -0.58 1.10
N THR A 91 -10.26 -1.65 1.92
CA THR A 91 -9.60 -1.66 3.23
C THR A 91 -8.10 -1.34 3.15
N ALA A 92 -7.41 -1.81 2.12
CA ALA A 92 -5.99 -1.52 1.94
C ALA A 92 -5.74 -0.06 1.54
N VAL A 93 -6.59 0.51 0.68
CA VAL A 93 -6.51 1.91 0.27
C VAL A 93 -6.84 2.84 1.44
N GLU A 94 -7.82 2.49 2.27
CA GLU A 94 -8.14 3.20 3.51
C GLU A 94 -6.96 3.20 4.49
N ALA A 95 -6.39 2.02 4.77
CA ALA A 95 -5.21 1.89 5.63
C ALA A 95 -4.02 2.69 5.07
N TYR A 96 -3.82 2.66 3.75
CA TYR A 96 -2.79 3.45 3.08
C TYR A 96 -3.03 4.97 3.24
N ALA A 97 -4.26 5.44 3.05
CA ALA A 97 -4.63 6.84 3.23
C ALA A 97 -4.41 7.29 4.69
N GLN A 98 -4.76 6.45 5.67
CA GLN A 98 -4.51 6.71 7.08
C GLN A 98 -3.02 6.83 7.38
N LEU A 99 -2.21 5.86 6.93
CA LEU A 99 -0.76 5.87 7.12
C LEU A 99 -0.08 7.12 6.55
N LEU A 100 -0.57 7.63 5.42
CA LEU A 100 -0.09 8.88 4.84
C LEU A 100 -0.61 10.11 5.59
N GLY A 101 -1.87 10.11 6.03
CA GLY A 101 -2.45 11.17 6.84
C GLY A 101 -1.69 11.38 8.14
N GLU A 102 -1.37 10.29 8.85
CA GLU A 102 -0.54 10.31 10.06
C GLU A 102 0.85 10.91 9.80
N GLU A 103 1.50 10.50 8.70
CA GLU A 103 2.81 11.01 8.32
C GLU A 103 2.78 12.50 7.95
N ILE A 104 1.73 12.92 7.23
CA ILE A 104 1.50 14.32 6.86
C ILE A 104 1.28 15.18 8.11
N LEU A 105 0.48 14.71 9.06
CA LEU A 105 0.25 15.41 10.32
C LEU A 105 1.54 15.49 11.14
N ALA A 106 2.29 14.39 11.26
CA ALA A 106 3.56 14.37 11.95
C ALA A 106 4.59 15.33 11.31
N ASP A 107 4.64 15.42 9.98
CA ASP A 107 5.46 16.41 9.28
C ASP A 107 5.05 17.84 9.61
N ALA A 108 3.74 18.12 9.64
CA ALA A 108 3.21 19.44 9.95
C ALA A 108 3.53 19.85 11.40
N LEU A 109 3.37 18.93 12.36
CA LEU A 109 3.73 19.16 13.75
C LEU A 109 5.23 19.44 13.91
N ARG A 110 6.08 18.65 13.26
CA ARG A 110 7.54 18.88 13.23
C ARG A 110 7.89 20.24 12.63
N MET A 111 7.20 20.66 11.57
CA MET A 111 7.41 21.97 10.94
C MET A 111 7.03 23.14 11.88
N MET A 112 6.13 22.92 12.83
CA MET A 112 5.72 23.90 13.84
C MET A 112 6.52 23.80 15.15
N ASP A 113 7.61 23.03 15.16
CA ASP A 113 8.43 22.73 16.36
C ASP A 113 7.60 22.11 17.52
N ILE A 114 6.50 21.44 17.20
CA ILE A 114 5.68 20.71 18.18
C ILE A 114 6.21 19.27 18.29
N PRO A 115 6.55 18.78 19.50
CA PRO A 115 7.04 17.41 19.67
C PRO A 115 5.96 16.39 19.28
N VAL A 116 6.37 15.40 18.50
CA VAL A 116 5.55 14.24 18.11
C VAL A 116 6.01 13.07 18.98
N TYR A 117 5.11 12.52 19.81
CA TYR A 117 5.38 11.40 20.72
C TYR A 117 4.94 10.07 20.11
#